data_AF-A0A2P8MFU7-F1
#
_entry.id   AF-A0A2P8MFU7-F1
#
_cell.length_a   1.000
_cell.length_b   1.000
_cell.length_c   1.000
_cell.angle_alpha   90.00
_cell.angle_beta   90.00
_cell.angle_gamma   90.00
#
_symmetry.space_group_name_H-M   'P 1'
#
loop_
_entity.id
_entity.type
_entity.pdbx_description
1 polymer ?
#
loop_
_entity_poly.entity_id
_entity_poly.type
_entity_poly.pdbx_seq_one_letter_code
_entity_poly.pdbx_strand_id
1 'polypeptide(L)'
;MKKSIILIFLLILICAAVFTACQSNLAMLNKECNYAVTGKSKGSFTAKCGDEILIRYNSKVESGNLIIEITNNKGKIIRVFKTNIKGSDKITVKETGKYVLDAAYSKFKGKISVNVQRK
;
A
#
# COMPACT_ATOMS: atom_id res chain seq x y z
N MET A 1 -18.18 37.11 27.33
CA MET A 1 -17.49 35.90 27.83
C MET A 1 -18.13 34.60 27.34
N LYS A 2 -19.44 34.34 27.54
CA LYS A 2 -20.11 33.11 27.07
C LYS A 2 -20.04 32.86 25.55
N LYS A 3 -20.20 33.92 24.73
CA LYS A 3 -20.17 33.83 23.25
C LYS A 3 -18.78 33.52 22.69
N SER A 4 -17.72 34.03 23.32
CA SER A 4 -16.33 33.78 22.92
C SER A 4 -15.85 32.37 23.27
N ILE A 5 -16.32 31.80 24.39
CA ILE A 5 -16.05 30.41 24.78
C ILE A 5 -16.73 29.44 23.81
N ILE A 6 -17.98 29.71 23.42
CA ILE A 6 -18.71 28.91 22.43
C ILE A 6 -17.99 28.91 21.06
N LEU A 7 -17.45 30.06 20.64
CA LEU A 7 -16.72 30.19 19.37
C LEU A 7 -15.43 29.35 19.35
N ILE A 8 -14.69 29.36 20.45
CA ILE A 8 -13.46 28.56 20.61
C ILE A 8 -13.80 27.06 20.61
N PHE A 9 -14.87 26.66 21.28
CA PHE A 9 -15.32 25.27 21.30
C PHE A 9 -15.72 24.78 19.89
N LEU A 10 -16.40 25.64 19.11
CA LEU A 10 -16.79 25.33 17.73
C LEU A 10 -15.57 25.20 16.81
N LEU A 11 -14.56 26.05 16.99
CA LEU A 11 -13.31 26.01 16.21
C LEU A 11 -12.49 24.74 16.51
N ILE A 12 -12.43 24.33 17.78
CA ILE A 12 -11.78 23.08 18.21
C ILE A 12 -12.51 21.86 17.64
N LEU A 13 -13.85 21.88 17.59
CA LEU A 13 -14.65 20.81 17.00
C LEU A 13 -14.38 20.65 15.49
N ILE A 14 -14.23 21.77 14.77
CA ILE A 14 -13.91 21.78 13.34
C ILE A 14 -12.49 21.26 13.12
N CYS A 15 -11.50 21.67 13.92
CA CYS A 15 -10.13 21.16 13.83
C CYS A 15 -10.04 19.65 14.14
N ALA A 16 -10.83 19.15 15.09
CA ALA A 16 -10.88 17.73 15.41
C ALA A 16 -11.47 16.89 14.26
N ALA A 17 -12.44 17.43 13.51
CA ALA A 17 -13.05 16.75 12.37
C ALA A 17 -12.11 16.63 11.15
N VAL A 18 -11.13 17.52 10.98
CA VAL A 18 -10.16 17.44 9.86
C VAL A 18 -9.07 16.37 10.10
N PHE A 19 -8.81 16.00 11.35
CA PHE A 19 -7.77 15.03 11.70
C PHE A 19 -8.18 13.56 11.55
N THR A 20 -9.46 13.25 11.33
CA THR A 20 -9.90 11.89 11.01
C THR A 20 -9.84 11.65 9.49
N ALA A 21 -8.70 11.93 8.87
CA ALA A 21 -8.39 11.40 7.55
C ALA A 21 -8.26 9.89 7.71
N CYS A 22 -9.38 9.18 7.50
CA CYS A 22 -9.45 7.73 7.56
C CYS A 22 -8.45 7.16 6.55
N GLN A 23 -7.30 6.69 7.04
CA GLN A 23 -6.27 6.03 6.23
C GLN A 23 -6.85 4.72 5.69
N SER A 24 -7.43 4.81 4.49
CA SER A 24 -8.00 3.66 3.81
C SER A 24 -6.88 2.81 3.19
N ASN A 25 -6.92 1.51 3.48
CA ASN A 25 -6.11 0.54 2.73
C ASN A 25 -6.62 0.55 1.28
N LEU A 26 -5.72 0.87 0.35
CA LEU A 26 -6.00 0.94 -1.07
C LEU A 26 -5.91 -0.44 -1.73
N ALA A 27 -4.97 -1.26 -1.30
CA ALA A 27 -4.80 -2.63 -1.75
C ALA A 27 -4.05 -3.45 -0.70
N MET A 28 -4.38 -4.74 -0.61
CA MET A 28 -3.69 -5.68 0.28
C MET A 28 -3.43 -6.98 -0.47
N LEU A 29 -2.24 -7.54 -0.30
CA LEU A 29 -1.84 -8.83 -0.84
C LEU A 29 -1.23 -9.64 0.30
N ASN A 30 -1.89 -10.74 0.67
CA ASN A 30 -1.37 -11.69 1.65
C ASN A 30 -1.38 -13.09 1.04
N LYS A 31 -0.25 -13.79 1.14
CA LYS A 31 -0.10 -15.16 0.65
C LYS A 31 0.84 -15.93 1.55
N GLU A 32 0.44 -17.15 1.89
CA GLU A 32 1.29 -18.11 2.58
C GLU A 32 1.22 -19.44 1.82
N CYS A 33 2.40 -20.02 1.56
CA CYS A 33 2.56 -21.26 0.81
C CYS A 33 3.48 -22.19 1.62
N ASN A 34 2.92 -23.27 2.15
CA ASN A 34 3.66 -24.28 2.92
C ASN A 34 4.32 -25.35 2.03
N TYR A 35 4.04 -25.33 0.73
CA TYR A 35 4.62 -26.18 -0.29
C TYR A 35 4.97 -25.32 -1.52
N ALA A 36 5.78 -25.87 -2.43
CA ALA A 36 6.23 -25.16 -3.61
C ALA A 36 5.06 -24.88 -4.57
N VAL A 37 4.78 -23.60 -4.81
CA VAL A 37 3.72 -23.15 -5.72
C VAL A 37 4.29 -22.22 -6.79
N THR A 38 3.78 -22.35 -8.00
CA THR A 38 4.02 -21.39 -9.09
C THR A 38 2.72 -20.69 -9.42
N GLY A 39 2.76 -19.37 -9.57
CA GLY A 39 1.58 -18.58 -9.88
C GLY A 39 1.80 -17.08 -9.73
N LYS A 40 0.69 -16.35 -9.69
CA LYS A 40 0.66 -14.90 -9.49
C LYS A 40 -0.46 -14.52 -8.55
N SER A 41 -0.24 -13.49 -7.74
CA SER A 41 -1.26 -12.83 -6.93
C SER A 41 -1.27 -11.35 -7.26
N LYS A 42 -2.46 -10.78 -7.48
CA LYS A 42 -2.61 -9.40 -7.96
C LYS A 42 -3.57 -8.62 -7.07
N GLY A 43 -3.23 -7.37 -6.82
CA GLY A 43 -4.10 -6.34 -6.29
C GLY A 43 -4.05 -5.11 -7.19
N SER A 44 -5.03 -4.21 -7.06
CA SER A 44 -5.00 -2.94 -7.78
C SER A 44 -5.61 -1.83 -6.96
N PHE A 45 -5.14 -0.61 -7.18
CA PHE A 45 -5.66 0.58 -6.52
C PHE A 45 -5.68 1.77 -7.48
N THR A 46 -6.58 2.72 -7.24
CA THR A 46 -6.61 3.98 -7.99
C THR A 46 -5.98 5.09 -7.16
N ALA A 47 -5.10 5.87 -7.78
CA ALA A 47 -4.46 7.02 -7.15
C ALA A 47 -4.48 8.23 -8.09
N LYS A 48 -4.47 9.43 -7.50
CA LYS A 48 -4.41 10.71 -8.23
C LYS A 48 -2.97 11.22 -8.25
N CYS A 49 -2.62 11.97 -9.30
CA CYS A 49 -1.35 12.70 -9.34
C CYS A 49 -1.19 13.54 -8.07
N GLY A 50 -0.03 13.43 -7.44
CA GLY A 50 0.29 14.08 -6.17
C GLY A 50 -0.03 13.24 -4.92
N ASP A 51 -0.81 12.16 -5.02
CA ASP A 51 -1.08 11.28 -3.88
C ASP A 51 0.25 10.73 -3.32
N GLU A 52 0.40 10.77 -1.99
CA GLU A 52 1.45 10.04 -1.28
C GLU A 52 0.93 8.66 -0.89
N ILE A 53 1.58 7.62 -1.40
CA ILE A 53 1.21 6.23 -1.12
C ILE A 53 2.28 5.61 -0.23
N LEU A 54 1.87 5.08 0.91
CA LEU A 54 2.70 4.31 1.81
C LEU A 54 2.50 2.83 1.55
N ILE A 55 3.58 2.12 1.23
CA ILE A 55 3.58 0.67 1.04
C ILE A 55 4.35 0.05 2.20
N ARG A 56 3.71 -0.84 2.94
CA ARG A 56 4.37 -1.70 3.92
C ARG A 56 4.43 -3.10 3.36
N TYR A 57 5.60 -3.72 3.40
CA TYR A 57 5.79 -5.06 2.84
C TYR A 57 6.63 -5.93 3.77
N ASN A 58 6.33 -7.22 3.74
CA ASN A 58 7.06 -8.26 4.44
C ASN A 58 7.04 -9.51 3.58
N SER A 59 8.21 -10.12 3.36
CA SER A 59 8.29 -11.39 2.68
C SER A 59 9.35 -12.30 3.29
N LYS A 60 9.08 -13.60 3.22
CA LYS A 60 10.03 -14.66 3.54
C LYS A 60 9.92 -15.72 2.46
N VAL A 61 11.01 -15.96 1.75
CA VAL A 61 11.19 -16.98 0.72
C VAL A 61 12.00 -18.10 1.34
N GLU A 62 11.36 -19.24 1.60
CA GLU A 62 12.05 -20.42 2.12
C GLU A 62 12.65 -21.24 0.97
N SER A 63 11.98 -21.27 -0.18
CA SER A 63 12.53 -21.83 -1.42
C SER A 63 11.87 -21.21 -2.65
N GLY A 64 12.54 -21.31 -3.80
CA GLY A 64 12.04 -20.82 -5.08
C GLY A 64 12.28 -19.32 -5.28
N ASN A 65 11.47 -18.72 -6.16
CA ASN A 65 11.62 -17.33 -6.57
C ASN A 65 10.35 -16.53 -6.30
N LEU A 66 10.54 -15.26 -5.95
CA LEU A 66 9.46 -14.29 -5.70
C LEU A 66 9.88 -12.93 -6.27
N ILE A 67 8.99 -12.31 -7.03
CA ILE A 67 9.09 -10.93 -7.49
C ILE A 67 7.82 -10.21 -7.04
N ILE A 68 7.98 -9.05 -6.40
CA ILE A 68 6.89 -8.19 -6.00
C ILE A 68 7.14 -6.82 -6.65
N GLU A 69 6.16 -6.30 -7.36
CA GLU A 69 6.27 -5.03 -8.07
C GLU A 69 4.96 -4.25 -8.12
N ILE A 70 5.09 -2.93 -8.34
CA ILE A 70 3.97 -2.06 -8.69
C ILE A 70 4.18 -1.51 -10.08
N THR A 71 3.11 -1.59 -10.87
CA THR A 71 3.04 -1.11 -12.25
C THR A 71 1.98 -0.02 -12.36
N ASN A 72 2.27 1.06 -13.10
CA ASN A 72 1.32 2.16 -13.32
C ASN A 72 0.27 1.81 -14.41
N ASN A 73 -0.65 2.74 -14.65
CA ASN A 73 -1.70 2.60 -15.67
C ASN A 73 -1.18 2.50 -17.11
N LYS A 74 0.09 2.85 -17.36
CA LYS A 74 0.77 2.71 -18.65
C LYS A 74 1.55 1.40 -18.79
N GLY A 75 1.50 0.51 -17.79
CA GLY A 75 2.25 -0.75 -17.81
C GLY A 75 3.73 -0.61 -17.43
N LYS A 76 4.18 0.55 -16.95
CA LYS A 76 5.55 0.76 -16.49
C LYS A 76 5.71 0.33 -15.03
N ILE A 77 6.72 -0.50 -14.76
CA ILE A 77 7.14 -0.84 -13.40
C ILE A 77 7.70 0.42 -12.74
N ILE A 78 7.09 0.84 -11.63
CA ILE A 78 7.51 2.02 -10.87
C ILE A 78 8.25 1.65 -9.58
N ARG A 79 8.03 0.43 -9.08
CA ARG A 79 8.68 -0.12 -7.89
C ARG A 79 8.82 -1.63 -7.98
N VAL A 80 9.98 -2.12 -7.53
CA VAL A 80 10.25 -3.54 -7.28
C VAL A 80 10.71 -3.65 -5.83
N PHE A 81 10.15 -4.57 -5.08
CA PHE A 81 10.47 -4.74 -3.65
C PHE A 81 11.52 -5.81 -3.46
N LYS A 82 12.46 -5.55 -2.54
CA LYS A 82 13.39 -6.58 -2.06
C LYS A 82 12.63 -7.67 -1.32
N THR A 83 13.03 -8.91 -1.52
CA THR A 83 12.46 -10.08 -0.82
C THR A 83 13.25 -10.42 0.44
N ASN A 84 12.71 -11.32 1.27
CA ASN A 84 13.33 -11.77 2.54
C ASN A 84 13.54 -10.67 3.58
N ILE A 85 12.77 -9.58 3.49
CA ILE A 85 12.84 -8.46 4.42
C ILE A 85 11.43 -7.95 4.75
N LYS A 86 11.35 -7.26 5.89
CA LYS A 86 10.24 -6.38 6.26
C LYS A 86 10.69 -4.94 6.05
N GLY A 87 9.85 -4.15 5.38
CA GLY A 87 10.17 -2.76 5.07
C GLY A 87 8.94 -1.92 4.78
N SER A 88 9.19 -0.65 4.51
CA SER A 88 8.20 0.29 4.01
C SER A 88 8.82 1.21 2.97
N ASP A 89 8.04 1.57 1.96
CA ASP A 89 8.42 2.54 0.95
C ASP A 89 7.32 3.60 0.79
N LYS A 90 7.70 4.79 0.31
CA LYS A 90 6.78 5.87 -0.02
C LYS A 90 6.94 6.23 -1.49
N ILE A 91 5.83 6.33 -2.20
CA ILE A 91 5.80 6.80 -3.58
C ILE A 91 4.90 8.03 -3.70
N THR A 92 5.39 9.04 -4.40
CA THR A 92 4.55 10.15 -4.87
C THR A 92 4.03 9.80 -6.26
N VAL A 93 2.72 9.75 -6.40
CA VAL A 93 2.04 9.37 -7.64
C VAL A 93 2.26 10.46 -8.68
N LYS A 94 2.83 10.08 -9.83
CA LYS A 94 3.14 11.01 -10.93
C LYS A 94 2.01 11.13 -11.94
N GLU A 95 1.12 10.13 -11.99
CA GLU A 95 0.05 10.05 -12.99
C GLU A 95 -1.23 9.53 -12.33
N THR A 96 -2.36 10.19 -12.60
CA THR A 96 -3.66 9.70 -12.14
C THR A 96 -4.04 8.43 -12.88
N GLY A 97 -4.46 7.40 -12.16
CA GLY A 97 -4.96 6.17 -12.77
C GLY A 97 -4.92 4.95 -11.87
N LYS A 98 -5.13 3.79 -12.49
CA LYS A 98 -5.07 2.48 -11.83
C LYS A 98 -3.63 1.97 -11.79
N TYR A 99 -3.20 1.58 -10.60
CA TYR A 99 -1.92 0.93 -10.33
C TYR A 99 -2.18 -0.53 -9.98
N VAL A 100 -1.24 -1.40 -10.34
CA VAL A 100 -1.32 -2.84 -10.10
C VAL A 100 -0.17 -3.26 -9.21
N LEU A 101 -0.48 -3.93 -8.11
CA LEU A 101 0.46 -4.65 -7.27
C LEU A 101 0.47 -6.10 -7.74
N ASP A 102 1.59 -6.59 -8.26
CA ASP A 102 1.75 -7.99 -8.70
C ASP A 102 2.79 -8.69 -7.82
N ALA A 103 2.49 -9.92 -7.44
CA ALA A 103 3.45 -10.84 -6.85
C ALA A 103 3.51 -12.10 -7.72
N ALA A 104 4.60 -12.24 -8.48
CA ALA A 104 4.86 -13.40 -9.31
C ALA A 104 5.84 -14.34 -8.59
N TYR A 105 5.51 -15.63 -8.58
CA TYR A 105 6.28 -16.62 -7.84
C TYR A 105 6.39 -17.96 -8.57
N SER A 106 7.54 -18.63 -8.43
CA SER A 106 7.84 -19.90 -9.08
C SER A 106 8.53 -20.85 -8.11
N LYS A 107 7.99 -22.07 -7.98
CA LYS A 107 8.39 -23.06 -6.96
C LYS A 107 8.51 -22.45 -5.55
N PHE A 108 7.68 -21.44 -5.28
CA PHE A 108 7.76 -20.62 -4.08
C PHE A 108 7.15 -21.32 -2.88
N LYS A 109 7.91 -21.37 -1.80
CA LYS A 109 7.45 -21.71 -0.46
C LYS A 109 7.81 -20.55 0.46
N GLY A 110 6.86 -20.07 1.26
CA GLY A 110 7.08 -18.93 2.13
C GLY A 110 5.86 -18.04 2.31
N LYS A 111 6.10 -16.79 2.72
CA LYS A 111 5.07 -15.81 3.07
C LYS A 111 5.28 -14.48 2.36
N ILE A 112 4.16 -13.85 2.00
CA ILE A 112 4.08 -12.53 1.35
C ILE A 112 3.00 -11.73 2.08
N SER A 113 3.31 -10.51 2.48
CA SER A 113 2.34 -9.54 2.98
C SER A 113 2.71 -8.16 2.45
N VAL A 114 1.77 -7.53 1.75
CA VAL A 114 1.94 -6.17 1.23
C VAL A 114 0.65 -5.42 1.50
N ASN A 115 0.78 -4.24 2.09
CA ASN A 115 -0.31 -3.32 2.35
C ASN A 115 0.01 -1.95 1.74
N VAL A 116 -0.92 -1.44 0.93
CA VAL A 116 -0.84 -0.17 0.24
C VAL A 116 -1.88 0.77 0.84
N GLN A 117 -1.48 1.95 1.30
CA GLN A 117 -2.34 2.93 1.95
C GLN A 117 -2.12 4.31 1.36
N ARG A 118 -3.18 5.13 1.31
CA ARG A 118 -3.03 6.57 1.10
C ARG A 118 -2.56 7.20 2.42
N LYS A 119 -1.49 8.00 2.37
CA LYS A 119 -0.95 8.69 3.53
C LYS A 119 -1.72 9.97 3.83
#